data_AF-A0A2W6BXN0-F1
#
_entry.id   AF-A0A2W6BXN0-F1
#
_cell.length_a   1.000
_cell.length_b   1.000
_cell.length_c   1.000
_cell.angle_alpha   90.00
_cell.angle_beta   90.00
_cell.angle_gamma   90.00
#
_symmetry.space_group_name_H-M   'P 1'
#
loop_
_entity.id
_entity.type
_entity.pdbx_description
1 polymer ?
#
loop_
_entity_poly.entity_id
_entity_poly.type
_entity_poly.pdbx_seq_one_letter_code
_entity_poly.pdbx_strand_id
1 'polypeptide(L)'
;MTYVITEPCVGVKDGSCADVCPVECIHTLPGDDMYFIDPDECIDCGVCVPECPVDAIFPEEEVPPKYERFTLLNAEYFEKNEDQFR
;
A
#
# COMPACT_ATOMS: atom_id res chain seq x y z
N MET A 1 -0.53 -9.16 10.10
CA MET A 1 0.18 -9.41 8.83
C MET A 1 -0.54 -8.58 7.80
N THR A 2 0.22 -7.81 7.01
CA THR A 2 -0.32 -6.84 6.05
C THR A 2 0.35 -7.01 4.70
N TYR A 3 -0.20 -6.35 3.69
CA TYR A 3 0.47 -6.12 2.40
C TYR A 3 1.13 -4.74 2.39
N VAL A 4 2.22 -4.62 1.63
CA VAL A 4 3.05 -3.42 1.54
C VAL A 4 3.19 -3.03 0.07
N ILE A 5 2.88 -1.78 -0.25
CA ILE A 5 3.17 -1.20 -1.57
C ILE A 5 4.60 -0.65 -1.55
N THR A 6 5.39 -1.06 -2.54
CA THR A 6 6.82 -0.74 -2.64
C THR A 6 7.11 0.22 -3.80
N GLU A 7 8.39 0.54 -3.99
CA GLU A 7 8.91 1.51 -4.97
C GLU A 7 8.33 1.42 -6.40
N PRO A 8 8.05 0.23 -6.99
CA PRO A 8 7.52 0.16 -8.36
C PRO A 8 6.18 0.89 -8.56
N CYS A 9 5.43 1.19 -7.49
CA CYS A 9 4.20 1.98 -7.59
C CYS A 9 4.47 3.47 -7.89
N VAL A 10 5.64 3.99 -7.52
CA VAL A 10 5.99 5.42 -7.62
C VAL A 10 5.96 5.88 -9.08
N GLY A 11 5.12 6.88 -9.36
CA GLY A 11 4.94 7.47 -10.69
C GLY A 11 4.06 6.64 -11.63
N VAL A 12 3.76 5.39 -11.30
CA VAL A 12 2.78 4.57 -12.03
C VAL A 12 1.39 4.87 -11.51
N LYS A 13 1.20 4.77 -10.17
CA LYS A 13 -0.03 5.13 -9.45
C LYS A 13 -1.31 4.68 -10.18
N ASP A 14 -1.34 3.41 -10.59
CA ASP A 14 -2.39 2.85 -11.44
C ASP A 14 -3.77 2.82 -10.77
N GLY A 15 -3.83 2.45 -9.49
CA GLY A 15 -5.06 2.49 -8.68
C GLY A 15 -5.92 1.24 -8.71
N SER A 16 -5.70 0.29 -9.63
CA SER A 16 -6.52 -0.94 -9.72
C SER A 16 -6.54 -1.77 -8.42
N CYS A 17 -5.47 -1.73 -7.64
CA CYS A 17 -5.41 -2.40 -6.35
C CYS A 17 -6.39 -1.82 -5.30
N ALA A 18 -6.65 -0.50 -5.35
CA ALA A 18 -7.57 0.16 -4.42
C ALA A 18 -9.02 -0.21 -4.71
N ASP A 19 -9.39 -0.31 -5.99
CA ASP A 19 -10.75 -0.65 -6.43
C ASP A 19 -11.20 -2.06 -6.01
N VAL A 20 -10.26 -2.98 -5.81
CA VAL A 20 -10.55 -4.38 -5.42
C VAL A 20 -10.40 -4.65 -3.92
N CYS A 21 -9.92 -3.68 -3.14
CA CYS A 21 -9.66 -3.90 -1.72
C CYS A 21 -10.99 -3.99 -0.95
N PRO A 22 -11.31 -5.14 -0.32
CA PRO A 22 -12.63 -5.37 0.29
C PRO A 22 -12.91 -4.54 1.55
N VAL A 23 -11.86 -3.97 2.14
CA VAL A 23 -11.91 -3.11 3.32
C VAL A 23 -11.46 -1.68 3.01
N GLU A 24 -11.26 -1.35 1.73
CA GLU A 24 -10.91 -0.01 1.24
C GLU A 24 -9.63 0.62 1.84
N CYS A 25 -8.78 -0.16 2.53
CA CYS A 25 -7.57 0.30 3.24
C CYS A 25 -6.38 0.79 2.36
N ILE A 26 -6.61 1.11 1.08
CA ILE A 26 -5.55 1.54 0.15
C ILE A 26 -5.79 2.99 -0.25
N HIS A 27 -4.92 3.88 0.22
CA HIS A 27 -5.15 5.33 0.12
C HIS A 27 -3.96 6.07 -0.49
N THR A 28 -4.24 7.28 -0.95
CA THR A 28 -3.27 8.26 -1.46
C THR A 28 -3.88 9.65 -1.35
N LEU A 29 -3.07 10.67 -1.09
CA LEU A 29 -3.52 12.06 -0.98
C LEU A 29 -3.09 12.86 -2.23
N PRO A 30 -3.72 14.03 -2.47
CA PRO A 30 -3.29 14.93 -3.53
C PRO A 30 -1.82 15.35 -3.35
N GLY A 31 -0.98 15.04 -4.34
CA GLY A 31 0.45 15.33 -4.32
C GLY A 31 1.35 14.12 -4.05
N ASP A 32 0.79 12.97 -3.67
CA ASP A 32 1.55 11.74 -3.53
C ASP A 32 1.78 11.04 -4.87
N ASP A 33 2.96 10.44 -5.01
CA ASP A 33 3.38 9.74 -6.23
C ASP A 33 3.07 8.23 -6.22
N MET A 34 2.49 7.70 -5.13
CA MET A 34 2.13 6.29 -4.97
C MET A 34 0.91 6.10 -4.06
N TYR A 35 0.43 4.86 -3.98
CA TYR A 35 -0.57 4.42 -3.01
C TYR A 35 0.11 3.79 -1.79
N PHE A 36 -0.60 3.80 -0.66
CA PHE A 36 -0.17 3.22 0.62
C PHE A 36 -1.28 2.31 1.17
N ILE A 37 -0.90 1.21 1.82
CA ILE A 37 -1.82 0.28 2.50
C ILE A 37 -1.77 0.55 3.99
N ASP A 38 -2.94 0.72 4.61
CA ASP A 38 -3.06 0.81 6.06
C ASP A 38 -2.85 -0.58 6.69
N PRO A 39 -1.77 -0.78 7.47
CA PRO A 39 -1.47 -2.08 8.07
C PRO A 39 -2.44 -2.48 9.18
N ASP A 40 -3.14 -1.55 9.81
CA ASP A 40 -4.08 -1.81 10.90
C ASP A 40 -5.44 -2.25 10.37
N GLU A 41 -5.82 -1.82 9.16
CA GLU A 41 -7.07 -2.21 8.51
C GLU A 41 -6.92 -3.38 7.53
N CYS A 42 -5.73 -3.63 7.01
CA CYS A 42 -5.49 -4.71 6.06
C CYS A 42 -5.79 -6.08 6.67
N ILE A 43 -6.67 -6.84 6.02
CA ILE A 43 -7.11 -8.17 6.47
C ILE A 43 -6.36 -9.34 5.81
N ASP A 44 -5.22 -9.08 5.19
CA ASP A 44 -4.34 -10.09 4.56
C ASP A 44 -5.06 -10.97 3.50
N CYS A 45 -5.98 -10.38 2.71
CA CYS A 45 -6.76 -11.13 1.72
C CYS A 45 -6.01 -11.41 0.39
N GLY A 46 -4.98 -10.62 0.08
CA GLY A 46 -4.14 -10.80 -1.11
C GLY A 46 -4.76 -10.46 -2.47
N VAL A 47 -6.01 -9.96 -2.52
CA VAL A 47 -6.71 -9.68 -3.79
C VAL A 47 -6.06 -8.54 -4.58
N CYS A 48 -5.38 -7.61 -3.91
CA CYS A 48 -4.69 -6.48 -4.55
C CYS A 48 -3.43 -6.87 -5.33
N VAL A 49 -2.79 -7.99 -4.99
CA VAL A 49 -1.50 -8.42 -5.59
C VAL A 49 -1.60 -8.64 -7.10
N PRO A 50 -2.51 -9.49 -7.62
CA PRO A 50 -2.61 -9.75 -9.06
C PRO A 50 -3.09 -8.54 -9.89
N GLU A 51 -3.69 -7.54 -9.25
CA GLU A 51 -4.20 -6.34 -9.93
C GLU A 51 -3.12 -5.29 -10.16
N CYS A 52 -1.96 -5.40 -9.51
CA CYS A 52 -0.87 -4.44 -9.70
C CYS A 52 -0.10 -4.73 -10.99
N PRO A 53 -0.12 -3.84 -12.01
CA PRO A 53 0.52 -4.12 -13.31
C PRO A 53 2.05 -4.12 -13.27
N VAL A 54 2.64 -3.70 -12.15
CA VAL A 54 4.09 -3.54 -11.96
C VAL A 54 4.61 -4.31 -10.76
N ASP A 55 3.82 -5.26 -10.24
CA ASP A 55 4.19 -6.15 -9.13
C ASP A 55 4.76 -5.39 -7.91
N ALA A 56 4.11 -4.29 -7.52
CA ALA A 56 4.58 -3.43 -6.43
C ALA A 56 4.17 -3.90 -5.03
N ILE A 57 3.26 -4.88 -4.94
CA ILE A 57 2.60 -5.25 -3.68
C ILE A 57 3.12 -6.60 -3.20
N PHE A 58 3.61 -6.63 -1.97
CA PHE A 58 4.17 -7.84 -1.34
C PHE A 58 3.54 -8.04 0.04
N PRO A 59 3.32 -9.28 0.50
CA PRO A 59 3.08 -9.50 1.92
C PRO A 59 4.32 -9.06 2.70
N GLU A 60 4.12 -8.49 3.88
CA GLU A 60 5.17 -7.87 4.71
C GLU A 60 6.41 -8.76 4.88
N GLU A 61 6.20 -10.07 5.08
CA GLU A 61 7.27 -11.06 5.29
C GLU A 61 8.07 -11.39 4.02
N GLU A 62 7.56 -11.06 2.84
CA GLU A 62 8.20 -11.32 1.54
C GLU A 62 8.69 -10.04 0.85
N VAL A 63 8.62 -8.89 1.52
CA VAL A 63 9.16 -7.63 1.01
C VAL A 63 10.65 -7.81 0.71
N PRO A 64 11.10 -7.59 -0.54
CA PRO A 64 12.52 -7.72 -0.87
C PRO A 64 13.39 -6.79 0.00
N PRO A 65 14.62 -7.17 0.40
CA PRO A 65 15.47 -6.36 1.28
C PRO A 65 15.69 -4.92 0.82
N LYS A 66 15.75 -4.70 -0.51
CA LYS A 66 15.86 -3.36 -1.12
C LYS A 66 14.65 -2.44 -0.83
N TYR A 67 13.52 -3.01 -0.43
CA TYR A 67 12.25 -2.33 -0.19
C TYR A 67 11.78 -2.40 1.26
N GLU A 68 12.57 -2.92 2.20
CA GLU A 68 12.19 -3.04 3.63
C GLU A 68 11.70 -1.72 4.23
N ARG A 69 12.27 -0.58 3.81
CA ARG A 69 11.83 0.75 4.25
C ARG A 69 10.36 1.05 3.95
N PHE A 70 9.78 0.41 2.93
CA PHE A 70 8.40 0.66 2.52
C PHE A 70 7.40 0.09 3.51
N THR A 71 7.74 -0.96 4.26
CA THR A 71 6.89 -1.47 5.33
C THR A 71 6.59 -0.38 6.36
N LEU A 72 7.63 0.29 6.85
CA LEU A 72 7.48 1.42 7.76
C LEU A 72 6.82 2.62 7.09
N LEU A 73 7.14 2.90 5.83
CA LEU A 73 6.56 4.04 5.10
C LEU A 73 5.04 3.92 4.96
N ASN A 74 4.51 2.72 4.68
CA ASN A 74 3.07 2.49 4.56
C ASN A 74 2.39 2.75 5.91
N ALA A 75 2.93 2.24 7.02
CA ALA A 75 2.39 2.48 8.36
C ALA A 75 2.46 3.98 8.77
N GLU A 76 3.65 4.58 8.68
CA GLU A 76 3.87 5.98 9.08
C GLU A 76 3.02 6.97 8.27
N TYR A 77 2.60 6.59 7.06
CA TYR A 77 1.74 7.42 6.22
C TYR A 77 0.39 7.69 6.89
N PHE A 78 -0.23 6.68 7.51
CA PHE A 78 -1.53 6.82 8.17
C PHE A 78 -1.40 7.50 9.53
N GLU A 79 -0.32 7.22 10.27
CA GLU A 79 -0.03 7.93 11.53
C GLU A 79 0.16 9.43 11.32
N LYS A 80 0.87 9.84 10.27
CA LYS A 80 1.14 11.26 9.97
C LYS A 80 -0.05 12.00 9.40
N ASN A 81 -1.03 11.28 8.85
CA ASN A 81 -2.19 11.84 8.17
C ASN A 81 -3.51 11.43 8.85
N GLU A 82 -3.49 11.05 10.14
CA GLU A 82 -4.66 10.59 10.89
C GLU A 82 -5.85 11.56 10.75
N ASP A 83 -5.59 12.87 10.79
CA ASP A 83 -6.62 13.92 10.64
C ASP A 83 -7.33 13.93 9.27
N GLN A 84 -6.72 13.33 8.24
CA GLN A 84 -7.26 13.29 6.87
C GLN A 84 -8.00 11.98 6.56
N PHE A 85 -7.83 10.95 7.39
CA PHE A 85 -8.41 9.61 7.21
C PHE A 85 -9.45 9.26 8.29
N ARG A 86 -9.84 10.22 9.14
CA ARG A 86 -10.82 10.08 10.21
C ARG A 86 -12.19 10.69 9.89
#